data_AF-A0A5K1GAE2-F1
#
_entry.id   AF-A0A5K1GAE2-F1
#
_cell.length_a   1.000
_cell.length_b   1.000
_cell.length_c   1.000
_cell.angle_alpha   90.00
_cell.angle_beta   90.00
_cell.angle_gamma   90.00
#
_symmetry.space_group_name_H-M   'P 1'
#
loop_
_entity.id
_entity.type
_entity.pdbx_description
1 polymer ?
#
loop_
_entity_poly.entity_id
_entity_poly.type
_entity_poly.pdbx_seq_one_letter_code
_entity_poly.pdbx_strand_id
1 'polypeptide(L)'
;MHDMKSAIDQCQEVTKFIYNHAYVLSLMRKFTKGVELIRPAQTRFATNVLTVQSVVKQRTPLRQMFASEEWAAYPHAHKRNASLVVDIIFNNVFWESCVKLLKVCVPLVKVLRLADSEDRPFIGYFYDAMDKAKEAIRDNLKEKKKLYMTIWKIIDKRWTGQLHQPLHAAAYYLNPAIRFSPTFKKDREVMHGLLDCINVLVEDSTEQDAVHNELDLYDSCFRNMGLPAAVRARTTMRP
;
A
#
# COMPACT_ATOMS: atom_id res chain seq x y z
N MET A 1 17.34 -1.19 -3.51
CA MET A 1 16.20 -1.29 -4.45
C MET A 1 16.41 -2.38 -5.50
N HIS A 2 17.65 -2.59 -5.97
CA HIS A 2 18.00 -3.68 -6.88
C HIS A 2 17.45 -5.04 -6.43
N ASP A 3 17.58 -5.38 -5.14
CA ASP A 3 17.07 -6.64 -4.58
C ASP A 3 15.55 -6.80 -4.70
N MET A 4 14.78 -5.70 -4.60
CA MET A 4 13.31 -5.75 -4.68
C MET A 4 12.84 -5.96 -6.11
N LYS A 5 13.50 -5.33 -7.09
CA LYS A 5 13.19 -5.56 -8.50
C LYS A 5 13.50 -7.02 -8.87
N SER A 6 14.69 -7.50 -8.48
CA SER A 6 15.09 -8.90 -8.70
C SER A 6 14.08 -9.89 -8.09
N ALA A 7 13.56 -9.62 -6.89
CA ALA A 7 12.53 -10.47 -6.28
C ALA A 7 11.24 -10.54 -7.10
N ILE A 8 10.78 -9.43 -7.69
CA ILE A 8 9.61 -9.43 -8.59
C ILE A 8 9.92 -10.25 -9.84
N ASP A 9 11.06 -9.99 -10.48
CA ASP A 9 11.44 -10.66 -11.73
C ASP A 9 11.55 -12.18 -11.51
N GLN A 10 12.22 -12.62 -10.43
CA GLN A 10 12.31 -14.03 -10.06
C GLN A 10 10.94 -14.65 -9.74
N CYS A 11 10.05 -13.91 -9.05
CA CYS A 11 8.70 -14.38 -8.77
C CYS A 11 7.87 -14.53 -10.07
N GLN A 12 8.05 -13.61 -11.03
CA GLN A 12 7.45 -13.71 -12.35
C GLN A 12 8.01 -14.90 -13.14
N GLU A 13 9.30 -15.19 -13.06
CA GLU A 13 9.89 -16.38 -13.71
C GLU A 13 9.29 -17.68 -13.15
N VAL A 14 9.19 -17.80 -11.82
CA VAL A 14 8.55 -18.94 -11.16
C VAL A 14 7.10 -19.09 -11.62
N THR A 15 6.31 -18.02 -11.55
CA THR A 15 4.88 -18.07 -11.92
C THR A 15 4.67 -18.33 -13.40
N LYS A 16 5.41 -17.67 -14.30
CA LYS A 16 5.34 -17.97 -15.75
C LYS A 16 5.66 -19.43 -16.04
N PHE A 17 6.71 -19.98 -15.43
CA PHE A 17 7.07 -21.38 -15.61
C PHE A 17 5.94 -22.31 -15.16
N ILE A 18 5.39 -22.10 -13.96
CA ILE A 18 4.32 -22.95 -13.43
C ILE A 18 3.09 -22.91 -14.35
N TYR A 19 2.61 -21.72 -14.73
CA TYR A 19 1.35 -21.57 -15.45
C TYR A 19 1.46 -21.94 -16.94
N ASN A 20 2.66 -21.88 -17.53
CA ASN A 20 2.87 -22.27 -18.93
C ASN A 20 3.04 -23.78 -19.14
N HIS A 21 3.14 -24.58 -18.07
CA HIS A 21 3.30 -26.04 -18.15
C HIS A 21 2.15 -26.73 -17.42
N ALA A 22 1.20 -27.31 -18.17
CA ALA A 22 -0.02 -27.89 -17.63
C ALA A 22 0.23 -28.93 -16.51
N TYR A 23 1.23 -29.80 -16.66
CA TYR A 23 1.62 -30.75 -15.62
C TYR A 23 2.09 -30.03 -14.34
N VAL A 24 2.98 -29.05 -14.47
CA VAL A 24 3.53 -28.29 -13.33
C VAL A 24 2.44 -27.48 -12.64
N LEU A 25 1.51 -26.88 -13.40
CA LEU A 25 0.34 -26.18 -12.86
C LEU A 25 -0.54 -27.13 -12.05
N SER A 26 -0.82 -28.33 -12.57
CA SER A 26 -1.61 -29.35 -11.87
C SER A 26 -0.94 -29.78 -10.57
N LEU A 27 0.39 -29.96 -10.61
CA LEU A 27 1.19 -30.33 -9.44
C LEU A 27 1.18 -29.21 -8.40
N MET A 28 1.34 -27.95 -8.83
CA MET A 28 1.24 -26.79 -7.93
C MET A 28 -0.10 -26.76 -7.21
N ARG A 29 -1.21 -26.91 -7.94
CA ARG A 29 -2.55 -26.97 -7.35
C ARG A 29 -2.72 -28.13 -6.36
N LYS A 30 -2.11 -29.29 -6.62
CA LYS A 30 -2.11 -30.42 -5.67
C LYS A 30 -1.44 -30.02 -4.35
N PHE A 31 -0.23 -29.47 -4.40
CA PHE A 31 0.54 -29.10 -3.20
C PHE A 31 -0.03 -27.88 -2.47
N THR A 32 -0.54 -26.89 -3.19
CA THR A 32 -1.12 -25.66 -2.61
C THR A 32 -2.59 -25.82 -2.21
N LYS A 33 -3.19 -27.01 -2.37
CA LYS A 33 -4.61 -27.28 -2.14
C LYS A 33 -5.53 -26.36 -2.96
N GLY A 34 -5.18 -26.15 -4.22
CA GLY A 34 -5.93 -25.33 -5.18
C GLY A 34 -5.72 -23.82 -5.05
N VAL A 35 -4.80 -23.36 -4.19
CA VAL A 35 -4.52 -21.92 -4.07
C VAL A 35 -3.75 -21.41 -5.29
N GLU A 36 -4.36 -20.47 -6.00
CA GLU A 36 -3.72 -19.76 -7.12
C GLU A 36 -2.67 -18.75 -6.63
N LEU A 37 -1.49 -18.80 -7.27
CA LEU A 37 -0.38 -17.89 -6.98
C LEU A 37 -0.60 -16.48 -7.54
N ILE A 38 -1.17 -16.35 -8.74
CA ILE A 38 -1.39 -15.04 -9.36
C ILE A 38 -2.62 -14.41 -8.74
N ARG A 39 -2.50 -13.15 -8.30
CA ARG A 39 -3.58 -12.39 -7.66
C ARG A 39 -3.85 -11.11 -8.45
N PRO A 40 -4.76 -11.15 -9.44
CA PRO A 40 -5.11 -9.97 -10.22
C PRO A 40 -5.63 -8.82 -9.36
N ALA A 41 -5.23 -7.60 -9.71
CA ALA A 41 -5.74 -6.35 -9.16
C ALA A 41 -5.81 -5.30 -10.27
N GLN A 42 -6.49 -4.17 -10.00
CA GLN A 42 -6.70 -3.13 -11.01
C GLN A 42 -5.39 -2.61 -11.62
N THR A 43 -4.33 -2.49 -10.82
CA THR A 43 -3.02 -2.05 -11.31
C THR A 43 -2.03 -3.21 -11.44
N ARG A 44 -1.12 -3.11 -12.43
CA ARG A 44 0.01 -4.03 -12.59
C ARG A 44 0.90 -4.06 -11.34
N PHE A 45 1.09 -2.90 -10.69
CA PHE A 45 1.83 -2.79 -9.43
C PHE A 45 1.19 -3.63 -8.31
N ALA A 46 -0.11 -3.44 -8.05
CA ALA A 46 -0.81 -4.22 -7.03
C ALA A 46 -0.82 -5.71 -7.37
N THR A 47 -1.02 -6.07 -8.64
CA THR A 47 -0.97 -7.47 -9.12
C THR A 47 0.37 -8.12 -8.80
N ASN A 48 1.49 -7.45 -9.09
CA ASN A 48 2.83 -7.97 -8.79
C ASN A 48 3.03 -8.19 -7.28
N VAL A 49 2.67 -7.19 -6.45
CA VAL A 49 2.85 -7.28 -4.98
C VAL A 49 1.98 -8.38 -4.38
N LEU A 50 0.72 -8.50 -4.80
CA LEU A 50 -0.19 -9.53 -4.31
C LEU A 50 0.21 -10.93 -4.78
N THR A 51 0.77 -11.05 -5.98
CA THR A 51 1.34 -12.30 -6.49
C THR A 51 2.55 -12.73 -5.66
N VAL A 52 3.51 -11.82 -5.39
CA VAL A 52 4.63 -12.08 -4.47
C VAL A 52 4.11 -12.50 -3.10
N GLN A 53 3.06 -11.84 -2.59
CA GLN A 53 2.45 -12.18 -1.31
C GLN A 53 1.87 -13.61 -1.30
N SER A 54 1.19 -14.02 -2.38
CA SER A 54 0.67 -15.38 -2.52
C SER A 54 1.79 -16.41 -2.58
N VAL A 55 2.83 -16.15 -3.38
CA VAL A 55 4.01 -17.02 -3.50
C VAL A 55 4.72 -17.22 -2.16
N VAL A 56 4.92 -16.14 -1.38
CA VAL A 56 5.50 -16.23 -0.03
C VAL A 56 4.62 -17.05 0.91
N LYS A 57 3.28 -16.90 0.85
CA LYS A 57 2.35 -17.74 1.64
C LYS A 57 2.43 -19.22 1.27
N GLN A 58 2.70 -19.51 0.01
CA GLN A 58 2.83 -20.88 -0.52
C GLN A 58 4.28 -21.39 -0.51
N ARG A 59 5.20 -20.76 0.22
CA ARG A 59 6.63 -21.15 0.28
C ARG A 59 6.81 -22.64 0.58
N THR A 60 6.20 -23.14 1.66
CA THR A 60 6.36 -24.55 2.08
C THR A 60 5.79 -25.52 1.05
N PRO A 61 4.52 -25.38 0.61
CA PRO A 61 3.98 -26.18 -0.48
C PRO A 61 4.82 -26.18 -1.76
N LEU A 62 5.34 -25.02 -2.18
CA LEU A 62 6.17 -24.93 -3.38
C LEU A 62 7.50 -25.67 -3.21
N ARG A 63 8.16 -25.56 -2.05
CA ARG A 63 9.40 -26.32 -1.78
C ARG A 63 9.14 -27.82 -1.76
N GLN A 64 8.02 -28.26 -1.15
CA GLN A 64 7.62 -29.67 -1.16
C GLN A 64 7.34 -30.17 -2.57
N MET A 65 6.64 -29.37 -3.38
CA MET A 65 6.36 -29.69 -4.79
C MET A 65 7.64 -29.96 -5.56
N PHE A 66 8.61 -29.05 -5.52
CA PHE A 66 9.87 -29.18 -6.26
C PHE A 66 10.86 -30.19 -5.65
N ALA A 67 10.59 -30.70 -4.44
CA ALA A 67 11.35 -31.80 -3.82
C ALA A 67 10.65 -33.17 -3.96
N SER A 68 9.47 -33.21 -4.58
CA SER A 68 8.65 -34.42 -4.65
C SER A 68 9.13 -35.44 -5.69
N GLU A 69 8.78 -36.71 -5.49
CA GLU A 69 9.00 -37.76 -6.48
C GLU A 69 8.23 -37.48 -7.78
N GLU A 70 7.03 -36.89 -7.68
CA GLU A 70 6.23 -36.50 -8.84
C GLU A 70 6.90 -35.41 -9.68
N TRP A 71 7.68 -34.52 -9.06
CA TRP A 71 8.55 -33.58 -9.77
C TRP A 71 9.74 -34.29 -10.40
N ALA A 72 10.41 -35.18 -9.67
CA ALA A 72 11.55 -35.93 -10.19
C ALA A 72 11.18 -36.82 -11.40
N ALA A 73 9.96 -37.36 -11.41
CA ALA A 73 9.42 -38.14 -12.53
C ALA A 73 9.00 -37.29 -13.74
N TYR A 74 8.96 -35.96 -13.63
CA TYR A 74 8.58 -35.08 -14.74
C TYR A 74 9.67 -35.08 -15.83
N PRO A 75 9.36 -35.46 -17.09
CA PRO A 75 10.38 -35.61 -18.15
C PRO A 75 11.17 -34.33 -18.49
N HIS A 76 10.73 -33.18 -18.01
CA HIS A 76 11.37 -31.88 -18.26
C HIS A 76 11.93 -31.23 -16.99
N ALA A 77 11.97 -31.94 -15.86
CA ALA A 77 12.49 -31.44 -14.58
C ALA A 77 13.93 -30.94 -14.65
N HIS A 78 14.75 -31.55 -15.53
CA HIS A 78 16.16 -31.22 -15.71
C HIS A 78 16.43 -30.23 -16.86
N LYS A 79 15.39 -29.69 -17.51
CA LYS A 79 15.59 -28.63 -18.50
C LYS A 79 16.07 -27.36 -17.80
N ARG A 80 16.91 -26.58 -18.49
CA ARG A 80 17.52 -25.34 -17.95
C ARG A 80 16.52 -24.41 -17.24
N ASN A 81 15.34 -24.19 -17.83
CA ASN A 81 14.31 -23.32 -17.25
C ASN A 81 13.70 -23.90 -15.96
N ALA A 82 13.54 -25.23 -15.90
CA ALA A 82 13.04 -25.92 -14.72
C ALA A 82 14.07 -25.88 -13.58
N SER A 83 15.35 -26.12 -13.90
CA SER A 83 16.45 -26.01 -12.93
C SER A 83 16.57 -24.61 -12.36
N LEU A 84 16.48 -23.57 -13.19
CA LEU A 84 16.48 -22.18 -12.74
C LEU A 84 15.37 -21.89 -11.71
N VAL A 85 14.16 -22.39 -11.96
CA VAL A 85 13.01 -22.19 -11.06
C VAL A 85 13.20 -22.94 -9.74
N VAL A 86 13.72 -24.17 -9.80
CA VAL A 86 14.10 -24.93 -8.60
C VAL A 86 15.14 -24.15 -7.80
N ASP A 87 16.19 -23.65 -8.43
CA ASP A 87 17.23 -22.85 -7.78
C ASP A 87 16.65 -21.62 -7.08
N ILE A 88 15.73 -20.89 -7.74
CA ILE A 88 15.03 -19.74 -7.14
C ILE A 88 14.22 -20.19 -5.91
N ILE A 89 13.45 -21.28 -6.00
CA ILE A 89 12.60 -21.78 -4.91
C ILE A 89 13.42 -22.26 -3.71
N PHE A 90 14.61 -22.81 -3.92
CA PHE A 90 15.47 -23.25 -2.81
C PHE A 90 16.42 -22.16 -2.31
N ASN A 91 16.53 -21.02 -3.00
CA ASN A 91 17.33 -19.88 -2.60
C ASN A 91 16.69 -19.09 -1.43
N ASN A 92 17.34 -19.08 -0.27
CA ASN A 92 16.85 -18.33 0.89
C ASN A 92 16.89 -16.80 0.70
N VAL A 93 17.86 -16.28 -0.06
CA VAL A 93 17.99 -14.85 -0.37
C VAL A 93 16.79 -14.34 -1.18
N PHE A 94 16.25 -15.17 -2.08
CA PHE A 94 15.02 -14.85 -2.82
C PHE A 94 13.84 -14.66 -1.87
N TRP A 95 13.62 -15.58 -0.93
CA TRP A 95 12.52 -15.50 0.04
C TRP A 95 12.66 -14.29 0.96
N GLU A 96 13.87 -14.01 1.46
CA GLU A 96 14.15 -12.83 2.28
C GLU A 96 13.89 -11.54 1.51
N SER A 97 14.28 -11.48 0.23
CA SER A 97 14.04 -10.34 -0.65
C SER A 97 12.55 -10.13 -0.91
N CYS A 98 11.78 -11.20 -1.10
CA CYS A 98 10.31 -11.13 -1.22
C CYS A 98 9.66 -10.60 0.06
N VAL A 99 10.08 -11.09 1.24
CA VAL A 99 9.55 -10.60 2.52
C VAL A 99 9.89 -9.12 2.73
N LYS A 100 11.12 -8.71 2.41
CA LYS A 100 11.56 -7.30 2.47
C LYS A 100 10.73 -6.42 1.53
N LEU A 101 10.45 -6.88 0.32
CA LEU A 101 9.56 -6.18 -0.61
C LEU A 101 8.16 -6.01 -0.03
N LEU A 102 7.56 -7.09 0.49
CA LEU A 102 6.19 -7.05 1.03
C LEU A 102 6.07 -6.08 2.22
N LYS A 103 7.09 -6.02 3.08
CA LYS A 103 7.16 -5.05 4.18
C LYS A 103 7.06 -3.59 3.74
N VAL A 104 7.52 -3.28 2.53
CA VAL A 104 7.48 -1.93 1.96
C VAL A 104 6.22 -1.70 1.12
N CYS A 105 5.89 -2.63 0.23
CA CYS A 105 4.87 -2.41 -0.79
C CYS A 105 3.44 -2.70 -0.31
N VAL A 106 3.23 -3.58 0.68
CA VAL A 106 1.88 -3.90 1.17
C VAL A 106 1.17 -2.66 1.77
N PRO A 107 1.80 -1.82 2.61
CA PRO A 107 1.20 -0.56 3.05
C PRO A 107 0.76 0.33 1.90
N LEU A 108 1.57 0.46 0.84
CA LEU A 108 1.25 1.27 -0.34
C LEU A 108 0.08 0.68 -1.14
N VAL A 109 0.01 -0.65 -1.28
CA VAL A 109 -1.14 -1.31 -1.93
C VAL A 109 -2.44 -1.05 -1.15
N LYS A 110 -2.39 -0.93 0.18
CA LYS A 110 -3.58 -0.57 0.97
C LYS A 110 -4.04 0.87 0.69
N VAL A 111 -3.12 1.81 0.50
CA VAL A 111 -3.46 3.19 0.11
C VAL A 111 -4.13 3.21 -1.27
N LEU A 112 -3.59 2.46 -2.24
CA LEU A 112 -4.18 2.36 -3.57
C LEU A 112 -5.59 1.74 -3.53
N ARG A 113 -5.78 0.69 -2.73
CA ARG A 113 -7.12 0.10 -2.54
C ARG A 113 -8.14 1.06 -1.93
N LEU A 114 -7.69 2.00 -1.10
CA LEU A 114 -8.57 3.05 -0.59
C LEU A 114 -8.94 4.05 -1.69
N ALA A 115 -8.01 4.34 -2.61
CA ALA A 115 -8.24 5.18 -3.79
C ALA A 115 -9.27 4.59 -4.75
N ASP A 116 -9.19 3.28 -4.93
CA ASP A 116 -10.06 2.55 -5.85
C ASP A 116 -11.45 2.26 -5.24
N SER A 117 -11.73 2.68 -4.00
CA SER A 117 -13.01 2.44 -3.32
C SER A 117 -14.03 3.52 -3.71
N GLU A 118 -15.08 3.13 -4.43
CA GLU A 118 -16.18 4.03 -4.83
C GLU A 118 -17.08 4.44 -3.65
N ASP A 119 -16.98 3.76 -2.50
CA ASP A 119 -17.91 3.90 -1.38
C ASP A 119 -17.65 5.10 -0.45
N ARG A 120 -16.45 5.72 -0.51
CA ARG A 120 -16.08 6.81 0.41
C ARG A 120 -15.38 7.96 -0.31
N PRO A 121 -15.63 9.22 0.08
CA PRO A 121 -14.87 10.37 -0.43
C PRO A 121 -13.39 10.20 -0.09
N PHE A 122 -12.59 9.89 -1.11
CA PHE A 122 -11.21 9.47 -0.95
C PHE A 122 -10.28 10.60 -0.49
N ILE A 123 -10.52 11.82 -0.97
CA ILE A 123 -9.60 12.97 -0.86
C ILE A 123 -9.25 13.26 0.61
N GLY A 124 -10.25 13.23 1.51
CA GLY A 124 -10.05 13.51 2.94
C GLY A 124 -9.31 12.41 3.71
N TYR A 125 -9.26 11.18 3.20
CA TYR A 125 -8.55 10.06 3.86
C TYR A 125 -7.21 9.74 3.21
N PHE A 126 -6.95 10.22 2.00
CA PHE A 126 -5.76 9.85 1.23
C PHE A 126 -4.46 10.30 1.92
N TYR A 127 -4.42 11.53 2.42
CA TYR A 127 -3.27 12.06 3.15
C TYR A 127 -2.97 11.20 4.39
N ASP A 128 -3.99 10.95 5.22
CA ASP A 128 -3.87 10.10 6.42
C ASP A 128 -3.42 8.68 6.08
N ALA A 129 -3.96 8.09 5.01
CA ALA A 129 -3.59 6.77 4.55
C ALA A 129 -2.13 6.71 4.10
N MET A 130 -1.64 7.74 3.41
CA MET A 130 -0.23 7.85 3.00
C MET A 130 0.69 7.96 4.21
N ASP A 131 0.35 8.80 5.18
CA ASP A 131 1.11 8.95 6.43
C ASP A 131 1.15 7.63 7.21
N LYS A 132 0.00 6.97 7.39
CA LYS A 132 -0.08 5.64 8.03
C LYS A 132 0.73 4.59 7.26
N ALA A 133 0.77 4.67 5.93
CA ALA A 133 1.61 3.77 5.14
C ALA A 133 3.10 4.02 5.36
N LYS A 134 3.53 5.29 5.44
CA LYS A 134 4.91 5.65 5.78
C LYS A 134 5.31 5.14 7.16
N GLU A 135 4.46 5.32 8.17
CA GLU A 135 4.70 4.81 9.52
C GLU A 135 4.74 3.27 9.56
N ALA A 136 3.80 2.59 8.88
CA ALA A 136 3.84 1.13 8.78
C ALA A 136 5.12 0.60 8.12
N ILE A 137 5.66 1.31 7.11
CA ILE A 137 6.95 0.97 6.49
C ILE A 137 8.10 1.14 7.50
N ARG A 138 8.11 2.22 8.27
CA ARG A 138 9.12 2.46 9.32
C ARG A 138 9.12 1.32 10.32
N ASP A 139 7.94 0.94 10.81
CA ASP A 139 7.77 -0.10 11.83
C ASP A 139 8.15 -1.49 11.26
N ASN A 140 7.71 -1.82 10.04
CA ASN A 140 8.06 -3.07 9.35
C ASN A 140 9.57 -3.24 9.14
N LEU A 141 10.28 -2.12 9.00
CA LEU A 141 11.74 -2.05 8.85
C LEU A 141 12.47 -1.90 10.20
N LYS A 142 11.77 -2.12 11.32
CA LYS A 142 12.30 -2.08 12.69
C LYS A 142 12.98 -0.74 13.00
N GLU A 143 12.38 0.36 12.56
CA GLU A 143 12.86 1.74 12.81
C GLU A 143 14.29 2.01 12.32
N LYS A 144 14.81 1.19 11.40
CA LYS A 144 16.14 1.38 10.81
C LYS A 144 16.15 2.60 9.89
N LYS A 145 16.47 3.77 10.44
CA LYS A 145 16.46 5.09 9.78
C LYS A 145 17.06 5.08 8.36
N LYS A 146 18.23 4.47 8.19
CA LYS A 146 18.90 4.38 6.87
C LYS A 146 18.04 3.70 5.80
N LEU A 147 17.24 2.70 6.19
CA LEU A 147 16.41 1.94 5.26
C LEU A 147 15.10 2.68 4.95
N TYR A 148 14.30 3.01 5.96
CA TYR A 148 12.98 3.59 5.71
C TYR A 148 13.07 5.02 5.17
N MET A 149 14.05 5.83 5.58
CA MET A 149 14.21 7.20 5.04
C MET A 149 14.48 7.20 3.54
N THR A 150 15.23 6.21 3.04
CA THR A 150 15.46 6.07 1.60
C THR A 150 14.15 5.79 0.85
N ILE A 151 13.28 4.98 1.44
CA ILE A 151 11.95 4.68 0.88
C ILE A 151 11.02 5.89 1.00
N TRP A 152 10.98 6.56 2.15
CA TRP A 152 10.19 7.77 2.35
C TRP A 152 10.58 8.85 1.35
N LYS A 153 11.87 9.09 1.10
CA LYS A 153 12.31 10.04 0.06
C LYS A 153 11.75 9.72 -1.33
N ILE A 154 11.60 8.44 -1.67
CA ILE A 154 11.01 8.03 -2.96
C ILE A 154 9.50 8.30 -2.96
N ILE A 155 8.82 7.95 -1.85
CA ILE A 155 7.39 8.22 -1.66
C ILE A 155 7.15 9.73 -1.72
N ASP A 156 7.86 10.53 -0.94
CA ASP A 156 7.73 11.98 -0.84
C ASP A 156 7.96 12.65 -2.19
N LYS A 157 8.97 12.22 -2.96
CA LYS A 157 9.21 12.73 -4.31
C LYS A 157 8.04 12.46 -5.26
N ARG A 158 7.38 11.31 -5.11
CA ARG A 158 6.20 10.94 -5.92
C ARG A 158 4.94 11.62 -5.42
N TRP A 159 4.82 11.78 -4.11
CA TRP A 159 3.75 12.49 -3.43
C TRP A 159 3.73 13.94 -3.90
N THR A 160 4.78 14.70 -3.62
CA THR A 160 4.84 16.14 -3.96
C THR A 160 4.80 16.41 -5.45
N GLY A 161 5.38 15.53 -6.27
CA GLY A 161 5.48 15.75 -7.71
C GLY A 161 4.26 15.31 -8.53
N GLN A 162 3.37 14.45 -8.00
CA GLN A 162 2.31 13.83 -8.80
C GLN A 162 0.97 13.65 -8.09
N LEU A 163 0.94 13.51 -6.76
CA LEU A 163 -0.26 13.05 -6.03
C LEU A 163 -0.76 14.05 -4.99
N HIS A 164 0.14 14.81 -4.37
CA HIS A 164 -0.20 15.84 -3.40
C HIS A 164 -0.70 17.09 -4.12
N GLN A 165 -1.80 17.64 -3.60
CA GLN A 165 -2.35 18.93 -3.99
C GLN A 165 -2.81 19.60 -2.69
N PRO A 166 -2.83 20.94 -2.61
CA PRO A 166 -3.41 21.68 -1.49
C PRO A 166 -4.76 21.11 -1.03
N LEU A 167 -5.58 20.64 -1.98
CA LEU A 167 -6.88 20.02 -1.72
C LEU A 167 -6.82 18.77 -0.83
N HIS A 168 -5.78 17.93 -0.98
CA HIS A 168 -5.63 16.74 -0.14
C HIS A 168 -5.28 17.10 1.31
N ALA A 169 -4.43 18.10 1.50
CA ALA A 169 -4.09 18.65 2.81
C ALA A 169 -5.29 19.34 3.47
N ALA A 170 -6.03 20.16 2.72
CA ALA A 170 -7.24 20.81 3.18
C ALA A 170 -8.32 19.78 3.58
N ALA A 171 -8.55 18.76 2.74
CA ALA A 171 -9.53 17.72 3.02
C ALA A 171 -9.13 16.86 4.22
N TYR A 172 -7.84 16.58 4.42
CA TYR A 172 -7.33 15.91 5.62
C TYR A 172 -7.61 16.73 6.89
N TYR A 173 -7.37 18.04 6.83
CA TYR A 173 -7.65 18.96 7.94
C TYR A 173 -9.14 19.03 8.28
N LEU A 174 -9.99 19.15 7.25
CA LEU A 174 -11.42 19.38 7.40
C LEU A 174 -12.21 18.09 7.68
N ASN A 175 -11.59 16.91 7.58
CA ASN A 175 -12.25 15.64 7.87
C ASN A 175 -12.40 15.44 9.39
N PRO A 176 -13.62 15.47 9.98
CA PRO A 176 -13.79 15.40 11.43
C PRO A 176 -13.37 14.04 12.02
N ALA A 177 -13.48 12.96 11.24
CA ALA A 177 -13.04 11.63 11.67
C ALA A 177 -11.52 11.60 11.93
N ILE A 178 -10.78 12.47 11.25
CA ILE A 178 -9.32 12.53 11.29
C ILE A 178 -8.86 13.68 12.18
N ARG A 179 -9.39 14.89 12.00
CA ARG A 179 -9.03 16.11 12.73
C ARG A 179 -9.06 15.94 14.24
N PHE A 180 -10.06 15.21 14.73
CA PHE A 180 -10.28 14.96 16.16
C PHE A 180 -9.78 13.59 16.61
N SER A 181 -9.07 12.86 15.75
CA SER A 181 -8.36 11.64 16.14
C SER A 181 -7.12 11.97 16.96
N PRO A 182 -6.77 11.16 17.98
CA PRO A 182 -5.50 11.30 18.71
C PRO A 182 -4.25 11.21 17.82
N THR A 183 -4.39 10.65 16.61
CA THR A 183 -3.29 10.48 15.65
C THR A 183 -3.15 11.63 14.65
N PHE A 184 -3.97 12.67 14.75
CA PHE A 184 -3.93 13.82 13.83
C PHE A 184 -2.60 14.57 13.95
N LYS A 185 -2.03 14.97 12.82
CA LYS A 185 -0.81 15.78 12.76
C LYS A 185 -1.09 17.09 12.03
N LYS A 186 -1.07 18.21 12.76
CA LYS A 186 -1.20 19.58 12.21
C LYS A 186 0.17 20.08 11.72
N ASP A 187 0.73 19.39 10.73
CA ASP A 187 2.06 19.73 10.19
C ASP A 187 2.01 20.95 9.26
N ARG A 188 3.16 21.58 9.02
CA ARG A 188 3.24 22.79 8.18
C ARG A 188 2.71 22.58 6.76
N GLU A 189 2.93 21.40 6.19
CA GLU A 189 2.40 21.01 4.86
C GLU A 189 0.87 21.04 4.84
N VAL A 190 0.22 20.51 5.89
CA VAL A 190 -1.23 20.50 6.02
C VAL A 190 -1.79 21.92 6.10
N MET A 191 -1.15 22.77 6.91
CA MET A 191 -1.59 24.15 7.07
C MET A 191 -1.40 24.96 5.79
N HIS A 192 -0.24 24.88 5.14
CA HIS A 192 -0.03 25.57 3.87
C HIS A 192 -1.01 25.09 2.80
N GLY A 193 -1.25 23.78 2.69
CA GLY A 193 -2.22 23.25 1.74
C GLY A 193 -3.66 23.73 2.01
N LEU A 194 -4.05 23.87 3.28
CA LEU A 194 -5.34 24.46 3.64
C LEU A 194 -5.44 25.93 3.20
N LEU A 195 -4.42 26.74 3.52
CA LEU A 195 -4.38 28.16 3.16
C LEU A 195 -4.36 28.37 1.64
N ASP A 196 -3.54 27.61 0.92
CA ASP A 196 -3.48 27.63 -0.54
C ASP A 196 -4.84 27.31 -1.15
N CYS A 197 -5.58 26.35 -0.59
CA CYS A 197 -6.94 26.05 -1.01
C CYS A 197 -7.91 27.21 -0.79
N ILE A 198 -7.87 27.85 0.39
CA ILE A 198 -8.75 28.99 0.70
C ILE A 198 -8.46 30.14 -0.28
N ASN A 199 -7.19 30.46 -0.50
CA ASN A 199 -6.77 31.51 -1.42
C ASN A 199 -7.22 31.29 -2.86
N VAL A 200 -7.31 30.02 -3.29
CA VAL A 200 -7.77 29.67 -4.64
C VAL A 200 -9.30 29.63 -4.75
N LEU A 201 -9.99 29.21 -3.68
CA LEU A 201 -11.45 28.99 -3.71
C LEU A 201 -12.28 30.21 -3.32
N VAL A 202 -11.70 31.15 -2.57
CA VAL A 202 -12.39 32.33 -2.04
C VAL A 202 -11.65 33.57 -2.54
N GLU A 203 -12.25 34.32 -3.45
CA GLU A 203 -11.61 35.51 -4.06
C GLU A 203 -11.73 36.76 -3.17
N ASP A 204 -12.83 36.90 -2.44
CA ASP A 204 -13.07 38.06 -1.57
C ASP A 204 -12.31 37.94 -0.24
N SER A 205 -11.53 38.97 0.09
CA SER A 205 -10.71 38.98 1.30
C SER A 205 -11.53 38.98 2.60
N THR A 206 -12.72 39.57 2.60
CA THR A 206 -13.59 39.61 3.78
C THR A 206 -14.18 38.21 4.03
N GLU A 207 -14.54 37.50 2.97
CA GLU A 207 -14.96 36.11 3.05
C GLU A 207 -13.80 35.19 3.48
N GLN A 208 -12.57 35.42 3.01
CA GLN A 208 -11.39 34.68 3.48
C GLN A 208 -11.20 34.84 5.00
N ASP A 209 -11.27 36.07 5.51
CA ASP A 209 -11.17 36.35 6.95
C ASP A 209 -12.29 35.65 7.74
N ALA A 210 -13.52 35.63 7.21
CA ALA A 210 -14.63 34.91 7.82
C ALA A 210 -14.39 33.39 7.86
N VAL A 211 -13.87 32.81 6.77
CA VAL A 211 -13.50 31.39 6.72
C VAL A 211 -12.40 31.07 7.73
N HIS A 212 -11.40 31.92 7.88
CA HIS A 212 -10.35 31.73 8.90
C HIS A 212 -10.94 31.72 10.32
N ASN A 213 -11.86 32.63 10.63
CA ASN A 213 -12.54 32.62 11.93
C ASN A 213 -13.35 31.33 12.15
N GLU A 214 -14.04 30.82 11.12
CA GLU A 214 -14.78 29.56 11.22
C GLU A 214 -13.88 28.33 11.44
N LEU A 215 -12.63 28.35 10.96
CA LEU A 215 -11.66 27.28 11.25
C LEU A 215 -11.30 27.21 12.74
N ASP A 216 -11.22 28.34 13.43
CA ASP A 216 -10.97 28.38 14.87
C ASP A 216 -12.18 27.83 15.65
N LEU A 217 -13.40 28.11 15.18
CA LEU A 217 -14.63 27.54 15.73
C LEU A 217 -14.69 26.02 15.51
N TYR A 218 -14.28 25.55 14.34
CA TYR A 218 -14.17 24.14 14.03
C TYR A 218 -13.16 23.46 14.95
N ASP A 219 -11.95 24.01 15.10
CA ASP A 219 -10.89 23.48 15.95
C ASP A 219 -11.31 23.38 17.43
N SER A 220 -12.03 24.40 17.93
CA SER A 220 -12.52 24.46 19.31
C SER A 220 -13.83 23.67 19.54
N CYS A 221 -14.38 23.03 18.50
CA CYS A 221 -15.69 22.36 18.56
C CYS A 221 -16.80 23.29 19.06
N PHE A 222 -16.77 24.57 18.69
CA PHE A 222 -17.69 25.56 19.24
C PHE A 222 -19.11 25.41 18.65
N ARG A 223 -20.13 25.92 19.36
CA ARG A 223 -21.56 25.87 18.96
C ARG A 223 -22.01 24.45 18.59
N ASN A 224 -22.65 24.31 17.43
CA ASN A 224 -23.30 23.07 16.98
C ASN A 224 -22.29 21.93 16.74
N MET A 225 -21.01 22.25 16.52
CA MET A 225 -19.95 21.26 16.27
C MET A 225 -19.52 20.51 17.53
N GLY A 226 -19.81 21.08 18.71
CA GLY A 226 -19.55 20.47 20.02
C GLY A 226 -20.73 19.70 20.60
N LEU A 227 -21.89 19.73 19.94
CA LEU A 227 -23.07 18.99 20.41
C LEU A 227 -22.75 17.48 20.48
N PRO A 228 -23.25 16.75 21.50
CA PRO A 228 -22.99 15.32 21.64
C PRO A 228 -23.35 14.50 20.38
N ALA A 229 -24.41 14.90 19.66
CA ALA A 229 -24.79 14.27 18.40
C ALA A 229 -23.75 14.49 17.30
N ALA A 230 -23.24 15.72 17.13
CA ALA A 230 -22.20 16.05 16.17
C ALA A 230 -20.88 15.32 16.49
N VAL A 231 -20.50 15.25 17.77
CA VAL A 231 -19.31 14.52 18.22
C VAL A 231 -19.41 13.03 17.89
N ARG A 232 -20.54 12.39 18.19
CA ARG A 232 -20.76 10.97 17.84
C ARG A 232 -20.74 10.74 16.33
N ALA A 233 -21.21 11.72 15.56
CA ALA A 233 -21.31 11.61 14.11
C ALA A 233 -19.97 11.70 13.36
N ARG A 234 -18.92 12.24 13.98
CA ARG A 234 -17.61 12.49 13.34
C ARG A 234 -17.03 11.27 12.61
N THR A 235 -17.30 10.07 13.10
CA THR A 235 -16.77 8.81 12.54
C THR A 235 -17.85 7.91 11.94
N THR A 236 -19.14 8.24 12.12
CA THR A 236 -20.26 7.39 11.71
C THR A 236 -21.00 7.93 10.49
N MET A 237 -20.97 9.24 10.25
CA MET A 237 -21.52 9.84 9.03
C MET A 237 -20.45 9.87 7.93
N ARG A 238 -20.87 9.61 6.68
CA ARG A 238 -20.00 9.78 5.53
C ARG A 238 -19.75 11.29 5.32
N PRO A 239 -18.55 11.72 4.91
CA PRO A 239 -18.32 13.09 4.47
C PRO A 239 -19.21 13.45 3.29
#